data_AF-A0A1C5YJZ7-F1
#
_entry.id   AF-A0A1C5YJZ7-F1
#
_cell.length_a   1.000
_cell.length_b   1.000
_cell.length_c   1.000
_cell.angle_alpha   90.00
_cell.angle_beta   90.00
_cell.angle_gamma   90.00
#
_symmetry.space_group_name_H-M   'P 1'
#
loop_
_entity.id
_entity.type
_entity.pdbx_description
1 polymer ?
#
loop_
_entity_poly.entity_id
_entity_poly.type
_entity_poly.pdbx_seq_one_letter_code
_entity_poly.pdbx_strand_id
1 'polypeptide(L)'
;MKKKVYITNRMITMGACLIFFIVIFITFVSCYYVDVCIKKEAKAPKNRYEWTKLGGILEDASDYLTSEVRQYVITGDAGYFYDYWNEVYKVKRRDMAVKN
;
A
#
# COMPACT_ATOMS: atom_id res chain seq x y z
N MET A 1 2.66 42.21 52.34
CA MET A 1 1.53 41.30 52.66
C MET A 1 1.62 40.06 51.77
N LYS A 2 1.95 38.89 52.32
CA LYS A 2 1.95 37.62 51.58
C LYS A 2 0.52 37.08 51.52
N LYS A 3 -0.13 37.12 50.35
CA LYS A 3 -1.44 36.47 50.15
C LYS A 3 -1.24 34.96 50.33
N LYS A 4 -1.70 34.39 51.45
CA LYS A 4 -1.83 32.94 51.61
C LYS A 4 -2.99 32.49 50.73
N VAL A 5 -2.68 31.86 49.61
CA VAL A 5 -3.68 31.23 48.75
C VAL A 5 -4.11 29.92 49.43
N TYR A 6 -5.35 29.87 49.90
CA TYR A 6 -5.93 28.66 50.47
C TYR A 6 -6.37 27.76 49.31
N ILE A 7 -5.53 26.79 48.96
CA ILE A 7 -5.84 25.81 47.93
C ILE A 7 -6.87 24.83 48.51
N THR A 8 -8.14 25.00 48.15
CA THR A 8 -9.20 24.06 48.52
C THR A 8 -9.11 22.80 47.65
N ASN A 9 -9.40 21.61 48.20
CA ASN A 9 -9.42 20.33 47.47
C ASN A 9 -10.24 20.39 46.16
N ARG A 10 -11.30 21.21 46.13
CA ARG A 10 -12.13 21.50 44.97
C ARG A 10 -11.39 22.23 43.83
N MET A 11 -10.46 23.13 44.16
CA MET A 11 -9.62 23.82 43.16
C MET A 11 -8.56 22.89 42.58
N ILE A 12 -8.00 21.98 43.39
CA ILE A 12 -7.06 20.96 42.93
C ILE A 12 -7.75 19.98 41.98
N THR A 13 -8.96 19.51 42.33
CA THR A 13 -9.74 18.60 41.46
C THR A 13 -10.16 19.27 40.16
N MET A 14 -10.58 20.55 40.18
CA MET A 14 -10.86 21.28 38.94
C MET A 14 -9.60 21.44 38.05
N GLY A 15 -8.44 21.72 38.65
CA GLY A 15 -7.18 21.76 37.92
C GLY A 15 -6.79 20.41 37.32
N ALA A 16 -6.97 19.31 38.06
CA ALA A 16 -6.70 17.96 37.59
C ALA A 16 -7.63 17.55 36.44
N CYS A 17 -8.93 17.87 36.51
CA CYS A 17 -9.86 17.62 35.41
C CYS A 17 -9.47 18.39 34.16
N LEU A 18 -9.03 19.65 34.29
CA LEU A 18 -8.66 20.50 33.16
C LEU A 18 -7.40 19.94 32.45
N ILE A 19 -6.42 19.48 33.21
CA ILE A 19 -5.25 18.78 32.66
C ILE A 19 -5.67 17.49 31.95
N PHE A 20 -6.60 16.73 32.51
CA PHE A 20 -7.08 15.49 31.90
C PHE A 20 -7.77 15.75 30.54
N PHE A 21 -8.59 16.79 30.45
CA PHE A 21 -9.18 17.20 29.17
C PHE A 21 -8.15 17.67 28.15
N ILE A 22 -7.12 18.38 28.58
CA ILE A 22 -6.00 18.78 27.70
C ILE A 22 -5.29 17.54 27.15
N VAL A 23 -5.01 16.54 28.00
CA VAL A 23 -4.38 15.30 27.56
C VAL A 23 -5.26 14.56 26.55
N ILE A 24 -6.57 14.45 26.80
CA ILE A 24 -7.52 13.85 25.85
C ILE A 24 -7.54 14.61 24.52
N PHE A 25 -7.50 15.93 24.56
CA PHE A 25 -7.50 16.76 23.36
C PHE A 25 -6.23 16.55 22.54
N ILE A 26 -5.07 16.54 23.19
CA ILE A 26 -3.78 16.30 22.54
C ILE A 26 -3.73 14.90 21.94
N THR A 27 -4.19 13.86 22.65
CA THR A 27 -4.19 12.50 22.12
C THR A 27 -5.14 12.36 20.93
N PHE A 28 -6.32 13.00 20.97
CA PHE A 28 -7.26 13.00 19.85
C PHE A 28 -6.68 13.65 18.59
N VAL A 29 -6.04 14.82 18.73
CA VAL A 29 -5.36 15.51 17.63
C VAL A 29 -4.20 14.66 17.09
N SER A 30 -3.45 14.01 17.99
CA SER A 30 -2.34 13.14 17.61
C SER A 30 -2.82 11.92 16.81
N CYS A 31 -3.90 11.26 17.24
CA CYS A 31 -4.51 10.16 16.50
C CYS A 31 -4.97 10.59 15.10
N TYR A 32 -5.59 11.77 14.97
CA TYR A 32 -5.99 12.30 13.66
C TYR A 32 -4.77 12.55 12.75
N TYR A 33 -3.71 13.14 13.30
CA TYR A 33 -2.50 13.43 12.54
C TYR A 33 -1.78 12.16 12.09
N VAL A 34 -1.73 11.14 12.94
CA VAL A 34 -1.17 9.82 12.62
C VAL A 34 -1.94 9.14 11.48
N ASP A 35 -3.28 9.19 11.47
CA ASP A 35 -4.07 8.62 10.37
C ASP A 35 -3.77 9.31 9.03
N VAL A 36 -3.62 10.64 9.04
CA VAL A 36 -3.22 11.41 7.85
C VAL A 36 -1.80 11.04 7.40
N CYS A 37 -0.86 10.88 8.34
CA CYS A 37 0.51 10.47 8.03
C CYS A 37 0.55 9.05 7.45
N ILE A 38 -0.18 8.09 8.05
CA ILE A 38 -0.27 6.71 7.56
C ILE A 38 -0.85 6.69 6.14
N LYS A 39 -1.89 7.48 5.85
CA LYS A 39 -2.45 7.56 4.50
C LYS A 39 -1.49 8.15 3.48
N LYS A 40 -0.67 9.13 3.87
CA LYS A 40 0.37 9.71 3.02
C LYS A 40 1.52 8.74 2.79
N GLU A 41 1.97 8.06 3.84
CA GLU A 41 3.04 7.06 3.75
C GLU A 41 2.60 5.82 2.99
N ALA A 42 1.35 5.35 3.15
CA ALA A 42 0.80 4.20 2.45
C ALA A 42 0.74 4.35 0.93
N LYS A 43 0.84 5.58 0.40
CA LYS A 43 0.86 5.84 -1.04
C LYS A 43 2.15 5.33 -1.71
N ALA A 44 3.30 5.47 -1.05
CA ALA A 44 4.58 5.00 -1.59
C ALA A 44 4.70 3.46 -1.71
N PRO A 45 4.38 2.65 -0.67
CA PRO A 45 4.41 1.20 -0.77
C PRO A 45 3.27 0.66 -1.63
N LYS A 46 2.09 1.31 -1.66
CA LYS A 46 0.99 0.89 -2.54
C LYS A 46 1.39 1.01 -4.01
N ASN A 47 1.95 2.15 -4.41
CA ASN A 47 2.45 2.33 -5.77
C ASN A 47 3.57 1.31 -6.07
N ARG A 48 4.52 1.12 -5.14
CA ARG A 48 5.58 0.12 -5.34
C ARG A 48 5.03 -1.29 -5.54
N TYR A 49 4.04 -1.69 -4.74
CA TYR A 49 3.37 -2.99 -4.88
C TYR A 49 2.66 -3.13 -6.22
N GLU A 50 1.91 -2.12 -6.66
CA GLU A 50 1.22 -2.14 -7.95
C GLU A 50 2.22 -2.26 -9.11
N TRP A 51 3.32 -1.50 -9.07
CA TRP A 51 4.34 -1.53 -10.13
C TRP A 51 5.10 -2.86 -10.15
N THR A 52 5.44 -3.42 -8.97
CA THR A 52 6.03 -4.76 -8.88
C THR A 52 5.08 -5.82 -9.41
N LYS A 53 3.78 -5.72 -9.11
CA LYS A 53 2.77 -6.66 -9.61
C LYS A 53 2.65 -6.59 -11.13
N LEU A 54 2.56 -5.40 -11.71
CA LEU A 54 2.50 -5.22 -13.16
C LEU A 54 3.79 -5.71 -13.84
N GLY A 55 4.94 -5.42 -13.23
CA GLY A 55 6.24 -5.93 -13.67
C GLY A 55 6.29 -7.45 -13.68
N GLY A 56 5.83 -8.11 -12.61
CA GLY A 56 5.78 -9.58 -12.54
C GLY A 56 4.87 -10.20 -13.61
N ILE A 57 3.69 -9.62 -13.86
CA ILE A 57 2.80 -10.08 -14.94
C ILE A 57 3.49 -9.96 -16.31
N LEU A 58 4.22 -8.87 -16.53
CA LEU A 58 4.95 -8.64 -17.77
C LEU A 58 6.13 -9.61 -17.94
N GLU A 59 6.86 -9.88 -16.86
CA GLU A 59 7.95 -10.84 -16.79
C GLU A 59 7.45 -12.25 -17.10
N ASP A 60 6.44 -12.74 -16.37
CA ASP A 60 5.85 -14.06 -16.57
C ASP A 60 5.36 -14.27 -18.00
N ALA A 61 4.70 -13.27 -18.58
CA ALA A 61 4.23 -13.33 -19.96
C ALA A 61 5.40 -13.35 -20.96
N SER A 62 6.48 -12.62 -20.67
CA SER A 62 7.68 -12.59 -21.50
C SER A 62 8.41 -13.94 -21.48
N ASP A 63 8.55 -14.53 -20.30
CA ASP A 63 9.20 -15.81 -20.09
C ASP A 63 8.42 -16.93 -20.75
N TYR A 64 7.09 -16.93 -20.60
CA TYR A 64 6.22 -17.89 -21.28
C TYR A 64 6.37 -17.81 -22.80
N LEU A 65 6.25 -16.62 -23.40
CA LEU A 65 6.43 -16.48 -24.85
C LEU A 65 7.82 -16.94 -25.32
N THR A 66 8.86 -16.70 -24.50
CA THR A 66 10.23 -17.16 -24.80
C THR A 66 10.36 -18.67 -24.70
N SER A 67 9.70 -19.31 -23.72
CA SER A 67 9.72 -20.76 -23.57
C SER A 67 9.01 -21.46 -24.72
N GLU A 68 7.85 -20.96 -25.15
CA GLU A 68 7.12 -21.51 -26.28
C GLU A 68 7.95 -21.49 -27.56
N VAL A 69 8.58 -20.35 -27.88
CA VAL A 69 9.47 -20.24 -29.05
C VAL A 69 10.66 -21.20 -28.94
N ARG A 70 11.29 -21.26 -27.76
CA ARG A 70 12.44 -22.15 -27.54
C ARG A 70 12.05 -23.62 -27.72
N GLN A 71 10.95 -24.05 -27.13
CA GLN A 71 10.49 -25.43 -27.22
C GLN A 71 10.09 -25.79 -28.64
N TYR A 72 9.43 -24.89 -29.36
CA TYR A 72 9.13 -25.07 -30.78
C TYR A 72 10.39 -25.30 -31.62
N VAL A 73 11.42 -24.47 -31.42
CA VAL A 73 12.69 -24.59 -32.16
C VAL A 73 13.41 -25.91 -31.86
N ILE A 74 13.36 -26.40 -30.62
CA ILE A 74 14.04 -27.64 -30.21
C ILE A 74 13.29 -28.88 -30.68
N THR A 75 11.97 -28.89 -30.50
CA THR A 75 11.14 -30.10 -30.69
C THR A 75 10.50 -30.17 -32.07
N GLY A 76 10.27 -29.03 -32.72
CA GLY A 76 9.45 -28.91 -33.92
C GLY A 76 7.94 -29.13 -33.68
N ASP A 77 7.50 -29.27 -32.42
CA ASP A 77 6.11 -29.54 -32.09
C ASP A 77 5.24 -28.30 -32.30
N ALA A 78 4.31 -28.39 -33.26
CA ALA A 78 3.37 -27.32 -33.60
C ALA A 78 2.49 -26.87 -32.42
N GLY A 79 2.33 -27.67 -31.35
CA GLY A 79 1.65 -27.26 -30.12
C GLY A 79 2.19 -25.95 -29.56
N TYR A 80 3.51 -25.86 -29.35
CA TYR A 80 4.16 -24.64 -28.83
C TYR A 80 4.00 -23.43 -29.77
N PHE A 81 3.89 -23.66 -31.09
CA PHE A 81 3.59 -22.60 -32.05
C PHE A 81 2.17 -22.05 -31.89
N TYR A 82 1.18 -22.94 -31.74
CA TYR A 82 -0.21 -22.52 -31.53
C TYR A 82 -0.40 -21.83 -30.19
N ASP A 83 0.25 -22.33 -29.14
CA ASP A 83 0.17 -21.78 -27.79
C ASP A 83 0.79 -20.37 -27.73
N TYR A 84 1.93 -20.16 -28.40
CA TYR A 84 2.51 -18.83 -28.59
C TYR A 84 1.51 -17.84 -29.21
N TRP A 85 0.91 -18.19 -30.36
CA TRP A 85 -0.03 -17.30 -31.04
C TRP A 85 -1.35 -17.14 -30.29
N ASN A 86 -1.78 -18.15 -29.55
CA ASN A 86 -2.95 -18.07 -28.67
C ASN A 86 -2.71 -17.07 -27.53
N GLU A 87 -1.51 -17.05 -26.95
CA GLU A 87 -1.12 -16.04 -25.96
C GLU A 87 -1.09 -14.63 -26.58
N VAL A 88 -0.52 -14.47 -27.78
CA VAL A 88 -0.42 -13.16 -28.46
C VAL A 88 -1.79 -12.61 -28.87
N TYR A 89 -2.72 -13.45 -29.34
CA TYR A 89 -4.00 -12.98 -29.91
C TYR A 89 -5.21 -13.11 -28.98
N LYS A 90 -5.25 -14.09 -28.07
CA LYS A 90 -6.41 -14.32 -27.20
C LYS A 90 -6.14 -13.93 -25.75
N VAL A 91 -5.11 -14.52 -25.15
CA VAL A 91 -4.90 -14.40 -23.69
C VAL A 91 -4.32 -13.04 -23.33
N LYS A 92 -3.33 -12.57 -24.10
CA LYS A 92 -2.76 -11.21 -24.02
C LYS A 92 -2.40 -10.79 -22.59
N ARG A 93 -1.69 -11.63 -21.83
CA ARG A 93 -1.33 -11.32 -20.42
C ARG A 93 -0.53 -10.03 -20.28
N ARG A 94 0.29 -9.68 -21.29
CA ARG A 94 0.97 -8.37 -21.34
C ARG A 94 0.00 -7.19 -21.36
N ASP A 95 -1.13 -7.30 -22.05
CA ASP A 95 -2.10 -6.20 -22.14
C ASP A 95 -2.79 -5.95 -20.79
N MET A 96 -2.87 -6.97 -19.93
CA MET A 96 -3.37 -6.80 -18.56
C MET A 96 -2.44 -5.92 -17.71
N ALA A 97 -1.13 -5.90 -18.01
CA ALA A 97 -0.18 -5.01 -17.35
C ALA A 97 -0.28 -3.55 -17.82
N VAL A 98 -0.83 -3.30 -19.02
CA VAL A 98 -0.91 -1.97 -19.64
C VAL A 98 -2.30 -1.31 -19.48
N LYS A 99 -3.36 -2.10 -19.29
CA LYS A 99 -4.74 -1.60 -19.17
C LYS A 99 -5.14 -1.06 -17.78
N ASN A 100 -4.27 -1.16 -16.77
CA ASN A 100 -4.48 -0.54 -15.45
C ASN A 100 -3.96 0.90 -15.46
#